data_AF-A0A1M5IB27-F1
#
_entry.id   AF-A0A1M5IB27-F1
#
_cell.length_a   1.000
_cell.length_b   1.000
_cell.length_c   1.000
_cell.angle_alpha   90.00
_cell.angle_beta   90.00
_cell.angle_gamma   90.00
#
_symmetry.space_group_name_H-M   'P 1'
#
loop_
_entity.id
_entity.type
_entity.pdbx_description
1 polymer ?
#
loop_
_entity_poly.entity_id
_entity_poly.type
_entity_poly.pdbx_seq_one_letter_code
_entity_poly.pdbx_strand_id
1 'polypeptide(L)'
;MFSHVMLGANDIQASKTFYDATFKTLGYGEGFVDPKGRCFYRTDTGSFAITKPINGEAACHGNGSTIGFSAKSEEVVNAWHAAGIANGGTTCEDLPGIREMGSIKLYLAYLRDPSGNKLCALYKL
;
A
#
# COMPACT_ATOMS: atom_id res chain seq x y z
N MET A 1 -7.27 4.78 14.58
CA MET A 1 -6.66 6.09 14.89
C MET A 1 -6.65 6.99 13.67
N PHE A 2 -6.16 6.55 12.50
CA PHE A 2 -6.12 7.41 11.30
C PHE A 2 -7.50 7.56 10.65
N SER A 3 -7.92 8.81 10.41
CA SER A 3 -9.11 9.09 9.60
C SER A 3 -8.85 8.87 8.12
N HIS A 4 -7.66 9.26 7.66
CA HIS A 4 -7.22 9.03 6.29
C HIS A 4 -5.69 9.06 6.17
N VAL A 5 -5.18 8.45 5.09
CA VAL A 5 -3.79 8.52 4.64
C VAL A 5 -3.80 8.86 3.15
N MET A 6 -2.95 9.80 2.74
CA MET A 6 -2.77 10.15 1.33
C MET A 6 -1.31 10.00 0.93
N LEU A 7 -1.08 9.39 -0.23
CA LEU A 7 0.25 9.29 -0.84
C LEU A 7 0.27 10.01 -2.19
N GLY A 8 1.43 10.61 -2.48
CA GLY A 8 1.68 11.22 -3.78
C GLY A 8 1.86 10.14 -4.85
N ALA A 9 1.26 10.35 -6.02
CA ALA A 9 1.43 9.52 -7.20
C ALA A 9 1.74 10.39 -8.43
N ASN A 10 2.79 10.01 -9.18
CA ASN A 10 3.13 10.68 -10.45
C ASN A 10 2.17 10.28 -11.58
N ASP A 11 1.80 9.00 -11.62
CA ASP A 11 0.78 8.46 -12.52
C ASP A 11 -0.35 7.82 -11.68
N ILE A 12 -1.53 8.44 -11.72
CA ILE A 12 -2.71 7.99 -10.96
C ILE A 12 -3.24 6.66 -11.49
N GLN A 13 -3.19 6.43 -12.80
CA GLN A 13 -3.74 5.22 -13.38
C GLN A 13 -2.84 4.02 -13.09
N ALA A 14 -1.53 4.17 -13.27
CA ALA A 14 -0.56 3.13 -12.92
C ALA A 14 -0.62 2.80 -11.42
N SER A 15 -0.70 3.83 -10.57
CA SER A 15 -0.84 3.64 -9.13
C SER A 15 -2.18 3.00 -8.77
N LYS A 16 -3.29 3.38 -9.40
CA LYS A 16 -4.60 2.73 -9.20
C LYS A 16 -4.53 1.24 -9.54
N THR A 17 -3.94 0.87 -10.68
CA THR A 17 -3.77 -0.55 -11.05
C THR A 17 -2.99 -1.33 -9.98
N PHE A 18 -1.91 -0.74 -9.45
CA PHE A 18 -1.16 -1.32 -8.34
C PHE A 18 -2.00 -1.46 -7.06
N TYR A 19 -2.68 -0.39 -6.64
CA TYR A 19 -3.45 -0.39 -5.39
C TYR A 19 -4.71 -1.25 -5.48
N ASP A 20 -5.39 -1.31 -6.63
CA ASP A 20 -6.52 -2.22 -6.84
C ASP A 20 -6.10 -3.67 -6.71
N ALA A 21 -5.00 -4.06 -7.37
CA ALA A 21 -4.50 -5.43 -7.32
C ALA A 21 -4.10 -5.85 -5.91
N THR A 22 -3.37 -4.98 -5.19
CA THR A 22 -2.93 -5.25 -3.82
C THR A 22 -4.08 -5.20 -2.82
N PHE A 23 -5.03 -4.28 -2.95
CA PHE A 23 -6.15 -4.18 -2.02
C PHE A 23 -7.20 -5.26 -2.22
N LYS A 24 -7.35 -5.78 -3.45
CA LYS A 24 -8.16 -6.96 -3.72
C LYS A 24 -7.68 -8.18 -2.92
N THR A 25 -6.38 -8.39 -2.75
CA THR A 25 -5.87 -9.52 -1.94
C THR A 25 -6.18 -9.35 -0.45
N LEU A 26 -6.25 -8.12 0.04
CA LEU A 26 -6.66 -7.78 1.41
C LEU A 26 -8.19 -7.84 1.61
N GLY A 27 -8.96 -8.04 0.53
CA GLY A 27 -10.41 -8.13 0.56
C GLY A 27 -11.13 -6.79 0.46
N TYR A 28 -10.46 -5.73 -0.01
CA TYR A 28 -11.08 -4.44 -0.31
C TYR A 28 -11.48 -4.34 -1.79
N GLY A 29 -12.41 -3.42 -2.08
CA GLY A 29 -12.85 -3.12 -3.44
C GLY A 29 -11.88 -2.22 -4.21
N GLU A 30 -12.17 -2.03 -5.49
CA GLU A 30 -11.44 -1.12 -6.36
C GLU A 30 -11.58 0.34 -5.93
N GLY A 31 -10.54 1.12 -6.20
CA GLY A 31 -10.57 2.56 -5.96
C GLY A 31 -11.46 3.27 -6.97
N PHE A 32 -12.02 4.41 -6.57
CA PHE A 32 -12.73 5.32 -7.50
C PHE A 32 -11.95 6.62 -7.64
N VAL A 33 -11.93 7.17 -8.85
CA VAL A 33 -11.29 8.46 -9.13
C VAL A 33 -12.32 9.57 -9.00
N ASP A 34 -12.06 10.55 -8.16
CA ASP A 34 -12.94 11.69 -7.97
C ASP A 34 -12.77 12.74 -9.10
N PRO A 35 -13.65 13.75 -9.19
CA PRO A 35 -13.53 14.79 -10.21
C PRO A 35 -12.23 15.63 -10.15
N LYS A 36 -11.47 15.53 -9.05
CA LYS A 36 -10.17 16.19 -8.89
C LYS A 36 -9.00 15.30 -9.30
N GLY A 37 -9.26 14.11 -9.83
CA GLY A 37 -8.24 13.16 -10.28
C GLY A 37 -7.56 12.39 -9.16
N ARG A 38 -8.14 12.34 -7.96
CA ARG A 38 -7.63 11.59 -6.81
C ARG A 38 -8.30 10.23 -6.76
N CYS A 39 -7.55 9.16 -6.53
CA CYS A 39 -8.15 7.84 -6.36
C CYS A 39 -8.30 7.52 -4.87
N PHE A 40 -9.51 7.12 -4.46
CA PHE A 40 -9.87 6.82 -3.08
C PHE A 40 -10.27 5.37 -2.90
N TYR A 41 -9.85 4.81 -1.76
CA TYR A 41 -10.26 3.54 -1.20
C TYR A 41 -10.83 3.80 0.19
N ARG A 42 -12.13 3.56 0.38
CA ARG A 42 -12.84 3.92 1.61
C ARG A 42 -13.35 2.69 2.34
N THR A 43 -13.26 2.73 3.66
CA THR A 43 -13.88 1.77 4.57
C THR A 43 -14.69 2.53 5.61
N ASP A 44 -15.45 1.82 6.44
CA ASP A 44 -16.21 2.43 7.55
C ASP A 44 -15.29 3.07 8.60
N THR A 45 -14.01 2.69 8.63
CA THR A 45 -13.05 3.08 9.67
C THR A 45 -11.96 4.03 9.19
N GLY A 46 -11.89 4.33 7.90
CA GLY A 46 -10.91 5.25 7.35
C GLY A 46 -10.86 5.30 5.83
N SER A 47 -9.90 6.04 5.29
CA SER A 47 -9.69 6.16 3.85
C SER A 47 -8.22 6.16 3.48
N PHE A 48 -7.88 5.48 2.40
CA PHE A 48 -6.59 5.60 1.74
C PHE A 48 -6.79 6.28 0.39
N ALA A 49 -5.85 7.13 -0.01
CA ALA A 49 -5.93 7.79 -1.31
C ALA A 49 -4.56 8.02 -1.93
N ILE A 50 -4.56 8.05 -3.26
CA ILE A 50 -3.44 8.53 -4.06
C ILE A 50 -3.85 9.81 -4.79
N THR A 51 -2.91 10.75 -4.90
CA THR A 51 -3.16 12.06 -5.50
C THR A 51 -1.92 12.57 -6.20
N LYS A 52 -2.11 13.37 -7.26
CA LYS A 52 -1.05 14.26 -7.71
C LYS A 52 -0.78 15.29 -6.60
N PRO A 53 0.48 15.64 -6.30
CA PRO A 53 0.78 16.65 -5.28
C PRO A 53 0.10 17.99 -5.59
N ILE A 54 -0.51 18.59 -4.57
CA ILE A 54 -1.30 19.82 -4.74
C ILE A 54 -0.45 21.04 -5.12
N ASN A 55 0.84 21.02 -4.79
CA ASN A 55 1.79 22.07 -5.17
C ASN A 55 2.26 21.97 -6.63
N GLY A 56 1.85 20.93 -7.37
CA GLY A 56 2.22 20.71 -8.77
C GLY A 56 3.61 20.12 -8.99
N GLU A 57 4.38 19.86 -7.93
CA GLU A 57 5.68 19.18 -8.03
C GLU A 57 5.50 17.67 -8.23
N ALA A 58 6.59 17.00 -8.63
CA ALA A 58 6.59 15.54 -8.75
C ALA A 58 6.33 14.89 -7.38
N ALA A 59 5.55 13.81 -7.38
CA ALA A 59 5.40 12.99 -6.19
C ALA A 59 6.75 12.38 -5.82
N CYS A 60 7.06 12.41 -4.52
CA CYS A 60 8.23 11.81 -3.93
C CYS A 60 7.85 11.00 -2.70
N HIS A 61 8.70 10.02 -2.36
CA HIS A 61 8.52 9.24 -1.14
C HIS A 61 9.21 9.92 0.05
N GLY A 62 8.61 9.83 1.23
CA GLY A 62 9.27 10.24 2.48
C GLY A 62 10.32 9.20 2.90
N ASN A 63 11.57 9.62 3.11
CA ASN A 63 12.56 8.73 3.71
C ASN A 63 12.19 8.41 5.17
N GLY A 64 12.22 7.13 5.54
CA GLY A 64 11.72 6.64 6.83
C GLY A 64 10.20 6.47 6.94
N SER A 65 9.43 6.90 5.94
CA SER A 65 7.97 6.67 5.94
C SER A 65 7.63 5.23 5.55
N THR A 66 6.62 4.65 6.18
CA THR A 66 6.05 3.35 5.83
C THR A 66 4.57 3.33 6.18
N ILE A 67 3.73 2.90 5.23
CA ILE A 67 2.30 2.68 5.48
C ILE A 67 2.04 1.17 5.57
N GLY A 68 1.55 0.72 6.73
CA GLY A 68 1.21 -0.69 6.98
C GLY A 68 -0.28 -0.96 6.82
N PHE A 69 -0.60 -2.02 6.08
CA PHE A 69 -1.95 -2.55 5.91
C PHE A 69 -2.08 -3.89 6.64
N SER A 70 -3.19 -4.07 7.35
CA SER A 70 -3.46 -5.32 8.09
C SER A 70 -3.91 -6.43 7.13
N ALA A 71 -3.23 -7.57 7.18
CA ALA A 71 -3.58 -8.80 6.51
C ALA A 71 -4.20 -9.80 7.49
N LYS A 72 -4.90 -10.81 6.96
CA LYS A 72 -5.62 -11.81 7.76
C LYS A 72 -4.87 -13.14 7.93
N SER A 73 -3.82 -13.37 7.15
CA SER A 73 -2.98 -14.57 7.21
C SER A 73 -1.64 -14.37 6.49
N GLU A 74 -0.70 -15.30 6.66
CA GLU A 74 0.58 -15.32 5.93
C GLU A 74 0.37 -15.42 4.41
N GLU A 75 -0.60 -16.23 3.97
CA GLU A 75 -0.95 -16.40 2.56
C GLU A 75 -1.45 -15.09 1.94
N VAL A 76 -2.23 -14.31 2.69
CA VAL A 76 -2.68 -12.98 2.25
C VAL A 76 -1.50 -12.02 2.10
N VAL A 77 -0.53 -12.05 3.02
CA VAL A 77 0.69 -11.23 2.93
C VAL A 77 1.52 -11.61 1.69
N ASN A 78 1.68 -12.90 1.42
CA ASN A 78 2.37 -13.40 0.23
C ASN A 78 1.64 -13.03 -1.07
N ALA A 79 0.32 -13.21 -1.11
CA ALA A 79 -0.50 -12.84 -2.26
C ALA A 79 -0.45 -11.32 -2.52
N TRP A 80 -0.49 -10.50 -1.47
CA TRP A 80 -0.33 -9.05 -1.55
C TRP A 80 1.01 -8.65 -2.17
N HIS A 81 2.11 -9.27 -1.72
CA HIS A 81 3.44 -9.00 -2.26
C HIS A 81 3.52 -9.36 -3.74
N ALA A 82 3.10 -10.57 -4.11
CA ALA A 82 3.09 -11.04 -5.50
C ALA A 82 2.23 -10.17 -6.41
N ALA A 83 1.03 -9.77 -5.97
CA ALA A 83 0.15 -8.90 -6.72
C ALA A 83 0.78 -7.52 -6.95
N GLY A 84 1.44 -6.96 -5.94
CA GLY A 84 2.10 -5.67 -6.08
C GLY A 84 3.28 -5.71 -7.07
N ILE A 85 4.12 -6.75 -7.02
CA ILE A 85 5.22 -6.94 -8.00
C ILE A 85 4.67 -7.06 -9.42
N ALA A 86 3.62 -7.86 -9.62
CA ALA A 86 3.02 -8.07 -10.93
C ALA A 86 2.37 -6.81 -11.52
N ASN A 87 2.03 -5.81 -10.69
CA ASN A 87 1.29 -4.62 -11.08
C ASN A 87 2.10 -3.32 -10.88
N GLY A 88 3.42 -3.39 -11.07
CA GLY A 88 4.30 -2.21 -11.15
C GLY A 88 4.93 -1.75 -9.84
N GLY A 89 4.74 -2.51 -8.76
CA GLY A 89 5.53 -2.34 -7.54
C GLY A 89 6.90 -2.99 -7.64
N THR A 90 7.77 -2.65 -6.71
CA THR A 90 9.11 -3.26 -6.58
C THR A 90 9.31 -3.83 -5.19
N THR A 91 10.08 -4.92 -5.11
CA THR A 91 10.41 -5.55 -3.83
C THR A 91 11.30 -4.62 -3.01
N CYS A 92 11.21 -4.74 -1.68
CA CYS A 92 12.18 -4.16 -0.77
C CYS A 92 13.27 -5.18 -0.40
N GLU A 93 14.15 -4.79 0.51
CA GLU A 93 15.36 -5.51 0.93
C GLU A 93 15.10 -6.98 1.28
N ASP A 94 14.15 -7.23 2.18
CA ASP A 94 13.80 -8.59 2.57
C ASP A 94 12.53 -9.09 1.89
N LEU A 95 12.52 -10.39 1.58
CA LEU A 95 11.33 -11.12 1.16
C LEU A 95 10.29 -11.26 2.28
N PRO A 96 9.02 -11.60 1.92
CA PRO A 96 7.99 -11.92 2.89
C PRO A 96 8.46 -12.94 3.93
N GLY A 97 8.16 -12.71 5.21
CA GLY A 97 8.52 -13.65 6.26
C GLY A 97 8.33 -13.13 7.68
N ILE A 98 8.71 -13.98 8.63
CA ILE A 98 8.58 -13.70 10.06
C ILE A 98 9.59 -12.62 10.49
N ARG A 99 9.14 -11.68 11.31
CA ARG A 99 9.97 -10.75 12.08
C ARG A 99 9.61 -10.88 13.55
N GLU A 100 10.62 -11.09 14.37
CA GLU A 100 10.49 -11.19 15.82
C GLU A 100 10.83 -9.83 16.44
N MET A 101 9.88 -9.27 17.19
CA MET A 101 10.04 -8.03 17.96
C MET A 101 9.75 -8.34 19.43
N GLY A 102 10.77 -8.83 20.13
CA GLY A 102 10.62 -9.31 21.51
C GLY A 102 9.67 -10.50 21.56
N SER A 103 8.55 -10.37 22.29
CA SER A 103 7.54 -11.43 22.42
C SER A 103 6.52 -11.46 21.28
N ILE A 104 6.61 -10.54 20.30
CA ILE A 104 5.66 -10.44 19.19
C ILE A 104 6.28 -11.07 17.94
N LYS A 105 5.54 -11.96 17.29
CA LYS A 105 5.86 -12.48 15.96
C LYS A 105 4.92 -11.86 14.93
N LEU A 106 5.50 -11.29 13.89
CA LEU A 106 4.77 -10.67 12.78
C LEU A 106 5.20 -11.35 11.48
N TYR A 107 4.25 -11.63 10.59
CA TYR A 107 4.55 -11.98 9.21
C TYR A 107 4.40 -10.73 8.35
N LEU A 108 5.49 -10.28 7.74
CA LEU A 108 5.57 -9.01 7.02
C LEU A 108 6.01 -9.22 5.58
N ALA A 109 5.49 -8.38 4.68
CA ALA A 109 6.05 -8.16 3.36
C ALA A 109 6.10 -6.67 3.06
N TYR A 110 7.15 -6.24 2.37
CA TYR A 110 7.38 -4.85 2.00
C TYR A 110 7.43 -4.67 0.48
N LEU A 111 6.85 -3.58 0.01
CA LEU A 111 6.91 -3.15 -1.38
C LEU A 111 7.17 -1.65 -1.45
N ARG A 112 7.68 -1.20 -2.60
CA ARG A 112 7.50 0.18 -3.05
C ARG A 112 6.43 0.23 -4.13
N ASP A 113 5.52 1.18 -4.01
CA ASP A 113 4.54 1.47 -5.06
C ASP A 113 5.21 2.10 -6.30
N PRO A 114 4.47 2.34 -7.41
CA PRO A 114 5.03 2.94 -8.62
C PRO A 114 5.64 4.34 -8.44
N SER A 115 5.33 5.04 -7.34
CA SER A 115 5.91 6.35 -7.00
C SER A 115 6.96 6.25 -5.89
N GLY A 116 7.40 5.03 -5.54
CA GLY A 116 8.46 4.76 -4.58
C GLY A 116 8.03 4.78 -3.12
N ASN A 117 6.74 4.98 -2.81
CA ASN A 117 6.25 4.99 -1.44
C ASN A 117 6.40 3.60 -0.81
N LYS A 118 7.02 3.51 0.37
CA LYS A 118 7.24 2.24 1.06
C LYS A 118 5.95 1.80 1.77
N LEU A 119 5.49 0.59 1.44
CA LEU A 119 4.28 -0.03 1.96
C LEU A 119 4.63 -1.35 2.66
N CYS A 120 3.77 -1.78 3.56
CA CYS A 120 3.88 -3.05 4.27
C CYS A 120 2.51 -3.74 4.33
N ALA A 121 2.47 -5.04 4.08
CA ALA A 121 1.39 -5.89 4.57
C ALA A 121 1.86 -6.57 5.86
N LEU A 122 1.01 -6.58 6.89
CA LEU A 122 1.32 -7.08 8.21
C LEU A 122 0.24 -8.04 8.68
N TYR A 123 0.65 -9.25 9.05
CA TYR A 123 -0.16 -10.21 9.79
C TYR A 123 0.48 -10.47 11.15
N LYS A 124 -0.30 -10.34 12.23
CA LYS A 124 0.15 -10.65 13.59
C LYS A 124 -0.18 -12.10 13.89
N LEU A 125 0.86 -12.87 14.26
CA LEU A 125 0.75 -14.27 14.67
C LEU A 125 0.24 -14.39 16.11
#